data_AF-A0A7G5ZBC0-F1
#
_entry.id   AF-A0A7G5ZBC0-F1
#
_cell.length_a   1.000
_cell.length_b   1.000
_cell.length_c   1.000
_cell.angle_alpha   90.00
_cell.angle_beta   90.00
_cell.angle_gamma   90.00
#
_symmetry.space_group_name_H-M   'P 1'
#
loop_
_entity.id
_entity.type
_entity.pdbx_description
1 polymer ?
#
loop_
_entity_poly.entity_id
_entity_poly.type
_entity_poly.pdbx_seq_one_letter_code
_entity_poly.pdbx_strand_id
1 'polypeptide(L)'
;MLAERPPGDARASLLDPGFAALLAQAGAPGQARLTRQFDALFKAEQARMAGTLDRIAVPQVRFSAQRMAGNTFEVHYRTGPAAGEVPPFSVLYRTLGPWDGEIAPEALSRVDSTRAGVLPASFARGTRLFTAVERRDALLGCSARLAAQRWEVK
;
A
#
# COMPACT_ATOMS: atom_id res chain seq x y z
N MET A 1 -26.75 -10.31 19.81
CA MET A 1 -25.56 -9.44 19.71
C MET A 1 -25.29 -9.21 18.23
N LEU A 2 -25.29 -7.96 17.76
CA LEU A 2 -24.78 -7.63 16.42
C LEU A 2 -23.26 -7.83 16.44
N ALA A 3 -22.70 -8.38 15.35
CA ALA A 3 -21.29 -8.74 15.23
C ALA A 3 -20.37 -7.64 15.77
N GLU A 4 -19.32 -8.06 16.49
CA GLU A 4 -18.29 -7.20 17.10
C GLU A 4 -17.64 -6.24 16.09
N ARG A 5 -17.75 -6.55 14.79
CA ARG A 5 -17.41 -5.67 13.68
C ARG A 5 -18.37 -5.89 12.50
N PRO A 6 -19.06 -4.86 12.01
CA PRO A 6 -19.85 -4.98 10.79
C PRO A 6 -18.92 -5.20 9.58
N PRO A 7 -19.38 -5.91 8.53
CA PRO A 7 -18.60 -6.06 7.31
C PRO A 7 -18.33 -4.69 6.66
N GLY A 8 -17.24 -4.58 5.89
CA GLY A 8 -16.74 -3.30 5.38
C GLY A 8 -17.73 -2.56 4.48
N ASP A 9 -18.68 -3.28 3.90
CA ASP A 9 -19.77 -2.80 3.04
C ASP A 9 -21.10 -2.57 3.78
N ALA A 10 -21.17 -2.81 5.09
CA ALA A 10 -22.43 -2.69 5.86
C ALA A 10 -23.06 -1.28 5.77
N ARG A 11 -22.25 -0.25 5.52
CA ARG A 11 -22.73 1.10 5.25
C ARG A 11 -23.50 1.23 3.93
N ALA A 12 -23.11 0.47 2.91
CA ALA A 12 -23.81 0.47 1.63
C ALA A 12 -25.21 -0.15 1.78
N SER A 13 -25.34 -1.22 2.58
CA SER A 13 -26.64 -1.84 2.88
C SER A 13 -27.59 -0.89 3.64
N LEU A 14 -27.07 0.06 4.42
CA LEU A 14 -27.87 1.08 5.09
C LEU A 14 -28.41 2.16 4.15
N LEU A 15 -28.01 2.20 2.88
CA LEU A 15 -28.53 3.15 1.90
C LEU A 15 -29.69 2.57 1.08
N ASP A 16 -29.99 1.27 1.25
CA ASP A 16 -31.09 0.60 0.58
C ASP A 16 -32.45 1.03 1.19
N PRO A 17 -33.39 1.58 0.39
CA PRO A 17 -34.72 1.96 0.84
C PRO A 17 -35.52 0.82 1.50
N GLY A 18 -35.28 -0.44 1.12
CA GLY A 18 -35.96 -1.61 1.67
C GLY A 18 -35.41 -2.07 3.02
N PHE A 19 -34.22 -1.59 3.42
CA PHE A 19 -33.51 -2.09 4.58
C PHE A 19 -34.24 -1.78 5.90
N ALA A 20 -34.91 -0.63 6.00
CA ALA A 20 -35.70 -0.26 7.19
C ALA A 20 -36.80 -1.28 7.49
N ALA A 21 -37.49 -1.76 6.45
CA ALA A 21 -38.58 -2.72 6.58
C ALA A 21 -38.05 -4.10 7.02
N LEU A 22 -36.91 -4.52 6.47
CA LEU A 22 -36.23 -5.76 6.86
C LEU A 22 -35.77 -5.73 8.32
N LEU A 23 -35.22 -4.61 8.77
CA LEU A 23 -34.82 -4.43 10.18
C LEU A 23 -36.03 -4.50 11.11
N ALA A 24 -37.16 -3.88 10.73
CA ALA A 24 -38.38 -3.92 11.51
C ALA A 24 -38.95 -5.35 11.61
N GLN A 25 -38.96 -6.10 10.51
CA GLN A 25 -39.40 -7.51 10.48
C GLN A 25 -38.50 -8.41 11.35
N ALA A 26 -37.20 -8.13 11.41
CA ALA A 26 -36.24 -8.86 12.22
C ALA A 26 -36.21 -8.44 13.70
N GLY A 27 -37.04 -7.48 14.14
CA GLY A 27 -36.98 -6.91 15.49
C GLY A 27 -35.63 -6.23 15.81
N ALA A 28 -34.91 -5.80 14.78
CA ALA A 28 -33.60 -5.19 14.89
C ALA A 28 -33.69 -3.70 15.26
N PRO A 29 -32.58 -3.08 15.74
CA PRO A 29 -32.53 -1.64 15.94
C PRO A 29 -32.84 -0.89 14.65
N GLY A 30 -33.64 0.18 14.74
CA GLY A 30 -33.99 0.99 13.58
C GLY A 30 -32.78 1.55 12.84
N GLN A 31 -32.91 1.73 11.52
CA GLN A 31 -31.82 2.14 10.61
C GLN A 31 -31.05 3.36 11.14
N ALA A 32 -31.73 4.42 11.57
CA ALA A 32 -31.07 5.63 12.11
C ALA A 32 -30.22 5.37 13.37
N ARG A 33 -30.57 4.36 14.17
CA ARG A 33 -29.75 3.93 15.32
C ARG A 33 -28.53 3.16 14.85
N LEU A 34 -28.68 2.25 13.89
CA LEU A 34 -27.55 1.51 13.30
C LEU A 34 -26.57 2.43 12.58
N THR A 35 -27.04 3.40 11.79
CA THR A 35 -26.19 4.38 11.11
C THR A 35 -25.32 5.13 12.12
N ARG A 36 -25.91 5.64 13.21
CA ARG A 36 -25.15 6.33 14.27
C ARG A 36 -24.13 5.42 14.95
N GLN A 37 -24.49 4.16 15.19
CA GLN A 37 -23.58 3.18 15.81
C GLN A 37 -22.41 2.86 14.87
N PHE A 38 -22.67 2.61 13.59
CA PHE A 38 -21.62 2.38 12.61
C PHE A 38 -20.74 3.61 12.43
N ASP A 39 -21.31 4.82 12.35
CA ASP A 39 -20.53 6.04 12.24
C ASP A 39 -19.59 6.25 13.43
N ALA A 40 -20.07 5.99 14.64
CA ALA A 40 -19.22 6.05 15.84
C ALA A 40 -18.08 5.02 15.78
N LEU A 41 -18.39 3.77 15.41
CA LEU A 41 -17.40 2.70 15.28
C LEU A 41 -16.35 3.00 14.22
N PHE A 42 -16.77 3.37 13.01
CA PHE A 42 -15.85 3.67 11.92
C PHE A 42 -15.04 4.94 12.17
N LYS A 43 -15.59 5.97 12.83
CA LYS A 43 -14.81 7.15 13.23
C LYS A 43 -13.76 6.80 14.27
N ALA A 44 -14.11 6.01 15.29
CA ALA A 44 -13.16 5.54 16.29
C ALA A 44 -12.06 4.68 15.66
N GLU A 45 -12.42 3.82 14.72
CA GLU A 45 -11.45 3.02 13.96
C GLU A 45 -10.54 3.88 13.07
N GLN A 46 -11.09 4.85 12.33
CA GLN A 46 -10.31 5.78 11.53
C GLN A 46 -9.33 6.58 12.40
N ALA A 47 -9.77 7.08 13.55
CA ALA A 47 -8.91 7.81 14.49
C ALA A 47 -7.79 6.90 15.04
N ARG A 48 -8.10 5.65 15.37
CA ARG A 48 -7.11 4.64 15.79
C ARG A 48 -6.10 4.37 14.67
N MET A 49 -6.56 4.18 13.43
CA MET A 49 -5.69 3.94 12.27
C MET A 49 -4.80 5.15 11.98
N ALA A 50 -5.35 6.37 12.04
CA ALA A 50 -4.58 7.60 11.86
C ALA A 50 -3.45 7.70 12.90
N GLY A 51 -3.76 7.45 14.18
CA GLY A 51 -2.74 7.42 15.24
C GLY A 51 -1.70 6.31 15.09
N THR A 52 -2.02 5.21 14.39
CA THR A 52 -1.04 4.19 14.00
C THR A 52 -0.16 4.67 12.85
N LEU A 53 -0.72 5.29 11.82
CA LEU A 53 0.02 5.80 10.66
C LEU A 53 1.06 6.85 11.05
N ASP A 54 0.73 7.74 11.99
CA ASP A 54 1.66 8.76 12.50
C ASP A 54 2.91 8.15 13.18
N ARG A 55 2.83 6.89 13.62
CA ARG A 55 3.95 6.16 14.25
C ARG A 55 4.80 5.40 13.24
N ILE A 56 4.34 5.27 12.01
CA ILE A 56 5.07 4.56 10.95
C ILE A 56 6.07 5.53 10.35
N ALA A 57 7.34 5.39 10.76
CA ALA A 57 8.43 6.10 10.10
C ALA A 57 8.51 5.66 8.64
N VAL A 58 8.14 6.58 7.72
CA VAL A 58 8.30 6.41 6.27
C VAL A 58 9.71 6.87 5.89
N PRO A 59 10.62 5.95 5.55
CA PRO A 59 11.97 6.32 5.16
C PRO A 59 11.96 7.09 3.84
N GLN A 60 12.93 8.00 3.64
CA GLN A 60 13.19 8.51 2.30
C GLN A 60 13.65 7.35 1.41
N VAL A 61 12.96 7.18 0.28
CA VAL A 61 13.30 6.18 -0.73
C VAL A 61 13.78 6.90 -1.98
N ARG A 62 14.92 6.48 -2.51
CA ARG A 62 15.44 6.98 -3.79
C ARG A 62 15.83 5.83 -4.69
N PHE A 63 15.50 5.97 -5.97
CA PHE A 63 16.06 5.16 -7.03
C PHE A 63 16.85 6.05 -7.98
N SER A 64 17.96 5.55 -8.49
CA SER A 64 18.77 6.25 -9.49
C SER A 64 19.35 5.26 -10.48
N ALA A 65 19.32 5.62 -11.76
CA ALA A 65 20.02 4.88 -12.78
C ALA A 65 21.48 5.35 -12.86
N GLN A 66 22.42 4.41 -12.86
CA GLN A 66 23.84 4.68 -13.11
C GLN A 66 24.25 3.97 -14.39
N ARG A 67 24.87 4.71 -15.31
CA ARG A 67 25.37 4.16 -16.57
C ARG A 67 26.53 3.22 -16.31
N MET A 68 26.49 2.03 -16.90
CA MET A 68 27.59 1.07 -16.87
C MET A 68 28.49 1.24 -18.10
N ALA A 69 28.04 0.70 -19.24
CA ALA A 69 28.72 0.73 -20.54
C ALA A 69 27.67 0.80 -21.66
N GLY A 70 28.00 1.47 -22.76
CA GLY A 70 27.07 1.65 -23.87
C GLY A 70 25.76 2.34 -23.43
N ASN A 71 24.62 1.73 -23.75
CA ASN A 71 23.27 2.20 -23.39
C ASN A 71 22.67 1.43 -22.20
N THR A 72 23.50 0.73 -21.42
CA THR A 72 23.08 -0.11 -20.30
C THR A 72 23.27 0.59 -18.96
N PHE A 73 22.28 0.48 -18.09
CA PHE A 73 22.21 1.12 -16.78
C PHE A 73 21.90 0.11 -15.69
N GLU A 74 22.48 0.32 -14.53
CA GLU A 74 22.09 -0.32 -13.28
C GLU A 74 21.19 0.61 -12.48
N VAL A 75 20.21 0.05 -11.77
CA VAL A 75 19.29 0.83 -10.93
C VAL A 75 19.66 0.63 -9.47
N HIS A 76 20.14 1.69 -8.85
CA HIS A 76 20.46 1.74 -7.43
C HIS A 76 19.19 2.10 -6.65
N TYR A 77 19.04 1.51 -5.47
CA TYR A 77 17.99 1.84 -4.52
C TYR A 77 18.59 2.16 -3.16
N ARG A 78 18.00 3.17 -2.49
CA ARG A 78 18.34 3.58 -1.14
C ARG A 78 17.06 3.80 -0.35
N THR A 79 17.04 3.29 0.88
CA THR A 79 15.96 3.46 1.84
C THR A 79 16.57 3.92 3.16
N GLY A 80 15.96 4.92 3.80
CA GLY A 80 16.31 5.34 5.17
C GLY A 80 16.79 6.79 5.31
N PRO A 81 16.87 7.31 6.55
CA PRO A 81 17.68 8.48 6.84
C PRO A 81 19.16 8.15 6.60
N ALA A 82 20.00 9.15 6.33
CA ALA A 82 21.44 8.93 6.08
C ALA A 82 22.18 8.22 7.24
N ALA A 83 21.60 8.18 8.45
CA ALA A 83 22.13 7.51 9.63
C ALA A 83 21.01 6.79 10.41
N GLY A 84 21.15 5.48 10.61
CA GLY A 84 20.23 4.62 11.34
C GLY A 84 20.10 3.23 10.73
N GLU A 85 19.76 2.24 11.56
CA GLU A 85 19.49 0.87 11.10
C GLU A 85 18.15 0.83 10.36
N VAL A 86 18.14 0.35 9.11
CA VAL A 86 16.93 0.28 8.29
C VAL A 86 16.30 -1.11 8.49
N PRO A 87 15.03 -1.20 8.94
CA PRO A 87 14.35 -2.48 9.07
C PRO A 87 14.29 -3.21 7.72
N PRO A 88 14.23 -4.56 7.70
CA PRO A 88 14.14 -5.34 6.47
C PRO A 88 13.01 -4.86 5.57
N PHE A 89 13.30 -4.71 4.28
CA PHE A 89 12.39 -4.21 3.27
C PHE A 89 12.54 -5.00 1.96
N SER A 90 11.58 -4.81 1.07
CA SER A 90 11.51 -5.45 -0.22
C SER A 90 11.46 -4.40 -1.31
N VAL A 91 12.31 -4.53 -2.31
CA VAL A 91 12.27 -3.73 -3.53
C VAL A 91 11.53 -4.52 -4.58
N LEU A 92 10.44 -3.94 -5.10
CA LEU A 92 9.67 -4.50 -6.19
C LEU A 92 9.97 -3.73 -7.47
N TYR A 93 10.13 -4.42 -8.59
CA TYR A 93 10.37 -3.76 -9.86
C TYR A 93 9.79 -4.53 -11.04
N ARG A 94 9.49 -3.80 -12.13
CA ARG A 94 9.05 -4.37 -13.41
C ARG A 94 9.26 -3.37 -14.54
N THR A 95 9.68 -3.85 -15.70
CA THR A 95 9.69 -3.05 -16.93
C THR A 95 8.26 -2.85 -17.44
N LEU A 96 7.93 -1.63 -17.83
CA LEU A 96 6.59 -1.25 -18.27
C LEU A 96 6.51 -1.17 -19.79
N GLY A 97 5.46 -1.78 -20.33
CA GLY A 97 5.00 -1.54 -21.69
C GLY A 97 4.34 -0.17 -21.84
N PRO A 98 4.07 0.27 -23.08
CA PRO A 98 3.42 1.55 -23.35
C PRO A 98 2.00 1.67 -22.80
N TRP A 99 1.31 0.55 -22.56
CA TRP A 99 -0.10 0.47 -22.17
C TRP A 99 -0.32 -0.18 -20.79
N ASP A 100 0.73 -0.37 -20.00
CA ASP A 100 0.62 -0.99 -18.69
C ASP A 100 -0.09 -0.06 -17.69
N GLY A 101 -1.36 -0.37 -17.43
CA GLY A 101 -2.22 0.33 -16.48
C GLY A 101 -2.05 -0.19 -15.05
N GLU A 102 -2.73 -1.28 -14.72
CA GLU A 102 -2.60 -1.95 -13.42
C GLU A 102 -1.50 -3.02 -13.47
N ILE A 103 -0.68 -3.09 -12.42
CA ILE A 103 0.41 -4.07 -12.33
C ILE A 103 0.00 -5.13 -11.31
N ALA A 104 -0.27 -6.34 -11.79
CA ALA A 104 -0.57 -7.47 -10.92
C ALA A 104 0.62 -7.74 -9.96
N PRO A 105 0.36 -8.02 -8.66
CA PRO A 105 1.42 -8.24 -7.68
C PRO A 105 2.40 -9.36 -8.05
N GLU A 106 1.90 -10.43 -8.67
CA GLU A 106 2.68 -11.61 -9.08
C GLU A 106 3.62 -11.31 -10.25
N ALA A 107 3.36 -10.20 -10.95
CA ALA A 107 4.11 -9.75 -12.10
C ALA A 107 5.35 -8.91 -11.70
N LEU A 108 5.52 -8.60 -10.41
CA LEU A 108 6.63 -7.82 -9.89
C LEU A 108 7.80 -8.73 -9.52
N SER A 109 8.98 -8.39 -10.03
CA SER A 109 10.23 -8.96 -9.51
C SER A 109 10.50 -8.39 -8.11
N ARG A 110 11.05 -9.21 -7.21
CA ARG A 110 11.25 -8.87 -5.80
C ARG A 110 12.69 -9.08 -5.36
N VAL A 111 13.21 -8.14 -4.58
CA VAL A 111 14.51 -8.21 -3.91
C VAL A 111 14.32 -7.86 -2.44
N ASP A 112 14.59 -8.79 -1.55
CA ASP A 112 14.59 -8.52 -0.10
C ASP A 112 15.96 -8.02 0.35
N SER A 113 16.00 -6.94 1.14
CA SER A 113 17.23 -6.31 1.59
C SER A 113 17.08 -5.63 2.95
N THR A 114 18.21 -5.41 3.62
CA THR A 114 18.32 -4.61 4.85
C THR A 114 19.16 -3.35 4.62
N ARG A 115 19.67 -3.13 3.40
CA ARG A 115 20.56 -2.02 3.05
C ARG A 115 20.37 -1.54 1.61
N ALA A 116 20.92 -0.37 1.30
CA ALA A 116 21.02 0.13 -0.06
C ALA A 116 21.74 -0.87 -0.99
N GLY A 117 21.36 -0.88 -2.26
CA GLY A 117 21.90 -1.83 -3.22
C GLY A 117 21.53 -1.50 -4.66
N VAL A 118 21.70 -2.50 -5.52
CA VAL A 118 21.42 -2.44 -6.97
C VAL A 118 20.41 -3.52 -7.31
N LEU A 119 19.48 -3.23 -8.23
CA LEU A 119 18.58 -4.25 -8.77
C LEU A 119 19.41 -5.32 -9.51
N PRO A 120 19.03 -6.62 -9.45
CA PRO A 120 19.79 -7.70 -10.06
C PRO A 120 19.66 -7.75 -11.59
N ALA A 121 19.07 -6.73 -12.21
CA ALA A 121 18.88 -6.60 -13.65
C ALA A 121 19.48 -5.27 -14.12
N SER A 122 20.00 -5.28 -15.35
CA SER A 122 20.40 -4.09 -16.07
C SER A 122 19.33 -3.68 -17.07
N PHE A 123 19.26 -2.39 -17.36
CA PHE A 123 18.20 -1.79 -18.16
C PHE A 123 18.78 -0.93 -19.28
N ALA A 124 18.16 -0.99 -20.45
CA ALA A 124 18.52 -0.10 -21.55
C ALA A 124 18.03 1.33 -21.27
N ARG A 125 18.73 2.34 -21.80
CA ARG A 125 18.23 3.72 -21.84
C ARG A 125 16.83 3.79 -22.44
N GLY A 126 15.94 4.60 -21.87
CA GLY A 126 14.55 4.72 -22.30
C GLY A 126 13.63 3.62 -21.78
N THR A 127 14.15 2.64 -21.03
CA THR A 127 13.30 1.63 -20.39
C THR A 127 12.39 2.29 -19.37
N ARG A 128 11.08 2.09 -19.52
CA ARG A 128 10.10 2.48 -18.52
C ARG A 128 10.09 1.45 -17.40
N LEU A 129 10.21 1.91 -16.17
CA LEU A 129 10.35 1.06 -15.00
C LEU A 129 9.35 1.48 -13.93
N PHE A 130 8.68 0.48 -13.36
CA PHE A 130 8.02 0.61 -12.08
C PHE A 130 8.99 0.12 -11.01
N THR A 131 9.15 0.91 -9.94
CA THR A 131 9.90 0.52 -8.76
C THR A 131 9.11 0.88 -7.51
N ALA A 132 9.04 -0.03 -6.55
CA ALA A 132 8.42 0.20 -5.26
C ALA A 132 9.28 -0.36 -4.12
N VAL A 133 9.08 0.18 -2.93
CA VAL A 133 9.63 -0.36 -1.68
C VAL A 133 8.47 -0.73 -0.78
N GLU A 134 8.48 -1.97 -0.30
CA GLU A 134 7.53 -2.48 0.67
C GLU A 134 8.24 -2.89 1.95
N ARG A 135 7.56 -2.72 3.08
CA ARG A 135 8.04 -3.16 4.38
C ARG A 135 6.90 -3.84 5.11
N ARG A 136 7.20 -4.97 5.75
CA ARG A 136 6.25 -5.57 6.69
C ARG A 136 6.21 -4.71 7.96
N ASP A 137 5.04 -4.21 8.31
CA ASP A 137 4.87 -3.39 9.49
C ASP A 137 4.08 -4.16 10.55
N ALA A 138 4.68 -4.34 11.73
CA ALA A 138 4.09 -5.09 12.82
C ALA A 138 2.82 -4.41 13.37
N LEU A 139 2.74 -3.08 13.33
CA LEU A 139 1.58 -2.33 13.81
C LEU A 139 0.39 -2.45 12.86
N LEU A 140 0.65 -2.62 11.56
CA LEU A 140 -0.38 -2.84 10.54
C LEU A 140 -0.73 -4.32 10.34
N GLY A 141 0.14 -5.24 10.75
CA GLY A 141 -0.04 -6.68 10.51
C GLY A 141 0.08 -7.09 9.04
N CYS A 142 0.53 -6.19 8.17
CA CYS A 142 0.63 -6.41 6.72
C CYS A 142 1.87 -5.74 6.12
N SER A 143 2.10 -5.96 4.82
CA SER A 143 3.11 -5.22 4.05
C SER A 143 2.55 -3.86 3.63
N ALA A 144 3.27 -2.80 3.98
CA ALA A 144 2.97 -1.44 3.57
C ALA A 144 3.94 -1.01 2.45
N ARG A 145 3.38 -0.42 1.39
CA ARG A 145 4.17 0.20 0.33
C ARG A 145 4.60 1.60 0.75
N LEU A 146 5.90 1.74 0.98
CA LEU A 146 6.52 2.97 1.51
C LEU A 146 6.79 4.00 0.41
N ALA A 147 7.13 3.52 -0.78
CA ALA A 147 7.31 4.35 -1.96
C ALA A 147 7.00 3.55 -3.22
N ALA A 148 6.53 4.24 -4.25
CA ALA A 148 6.28 3.68 -5.56
C ALA A 148 6.48 4.77 -6.60
N GLN A 149 7.13 4.44 -7.71
CA GLN A 149 7.25 5.37 -8.82
C GLN A 149 7.29 4.64 -10.17
N ARG A 150 6.78 5.34 -11.18
CA ARG A 150 6.96 5.02 -12.59
C ARG A 150 7.91 6.05 -13.17
N TRP A 151 8.95 5.59 -13.84
CA TRP A 151 9.98 6.46 -14.37
C TRP A 151 10.67 5.84 -15.57
N GLU A 152 11.47 6.63 -16.26
CA GLU A 152 12.25 6.20 -17.41
C GLU A 152 13.73 6.25 -17.07
N VAL A 153 14.46 5.20 -17.43
CA VAL A 153 15.92 5.12 -17.26
C VAL A 153 16.60 6.09 -18.23
N LYS A 154 17.31 7.09 -17.69
CA LYS A 154 17.93 8.19 -18.46
C LYS A 154 19.44 8.24 -18.33
#